data_AF-A0AAD7SLA6-F1
#
_entry.id   AF-A0AAD7SLA6-F1
#
_cell.length_a   1.000
_cell.length_b   1.000
_cell.length_c   1.000
_cell.angle_alpha   90.00
_cell.angle_beta   90.00
_cell.angle_gamma   90.00
#
_symmetry.space_group_name_H-M   'P 1'
#
loop_
_entity.id
_entity.type
_entity.pdbx_description
1 polymer ?
#
loop_
_entity_poly.entity_id
_entity_poly.type
_entity_poly.pdbx_seq_one_letter_code
_entity_poly.pdbx_strand_id
1 'polypeptide(L)'
;MDELRSLVAKDNDFHSTSVFAFVETHLSPLVPDETVELEGFSMFRADRDFELEDLHNNDKPWFTAQLRRLRSEKEEARRSGDKDRFKEAKYRFAKRRRSGEHRFSEKLQQQFSEGIPPPSGKASKP
;
A
#
# COMPACT_ATOMS: atom_id res chain seq x y z
N MET A 1 22.64 -8.74 1.69
CA MET A 1 22.07 -10.11 1.65
C MET A 1 22.99 -11.14 2.25
N ASP A 2 24.31 -11.00 2.13
CA ASP A 2 25.26 -11.98 2.70
C ASP A 2 25.16 -12.16 4.21
N GLU A 3 24.90 -11.08 4.96
CA GLU A 3 24.63 -11.15 6.39
C GLU A 3 23.37 -11.98 6.68
N LEU A 4 22.26 -11.70 5.97
CA LEU A 4 21.02 -12.48 6.10
C LEU A 4 21.23 -13.95 5.73
N ARG A 5 21.98 -14.24 4.66
CA ARG A 5 22.36 -15.61 4.29
C ARG A 5 23.14 -16.29 5.41
N SER A 6 24.09 -15.58 6.02
CA SER A 6 24.83 -16.10 7.17
C SER A 6 23.93 -16.32 8.39
N LEU A 7 22.92 -15.48 8.63
CA LEU A 7 21.97 -15.63 9.72
C LEU A 7 21.06 -16.84 9.48
N VAL A 8 20.48 -16.97 8.30
CA VAL A 8 19.64 -18.14 7.92
C VAL A 8 20.42 -19.45 8.05
N ALA A 9 21.73 -19.44 7.80
CA ALA A 9 22.57 -20.63 7.92
C ALA A 9 22.99 -20.99 9.35
N LYS A 10 23.07 -20.01 10.27
CA LYS A 10 23.72 -20.19 11.59
C LYS A 10 22.78 -19.98 12.77
N ASP A 11 21.73 -19.18 12.59
CA ASP A 11 20.80 -18.82 13.63
C ASP A 11 19.49 -19.60 13.45
N ASN A 12 19.09 -20.34 14.48
CA ASN A 12 17.96 -21.24 14.41
C ASN A 12 16.61 -20.49 14.28
N ASP A 13 16.53 -19.26 14.79
CA ASP A 13 15.32 -18.44 14.69
C ASP A 13 15.08 -18.02 13.23
N PHE A 14 16.17 -17.72 12.50
CA PHE A 14 16.11 -17.40 11.08
C PHE A 14 15.98 -18.65 10.21
N HIS A 15 16.68 -19.73 10.56
CA HIS A 15 16.61 -21.00 9.83
C HIS A 15 15.20 -21.64 9.87
N SER A 16 14.49 -21.49 10.99
CA SER A 16 13.13 -22.05 11.15
C SER A 16 12.02 -21.16 10.57
N THR A 17 12.35 -19.97 10.06
CA THR A 17 11.38 -19.02 9.52
C THR A 17 10.89 -19.45 8.14
N SER A 18 9.58 -19.52 7.94
CA SER A 18 8.98 -19.87 6.64
C SER A 18 8.80 -18.69 5.68
N VAL A 19 8.74 -17.46 6.20
CA VAL A 19 8.47 -16.26 5.40
C VAL A 19 9.26 -15.07 5.94
N PHE A 20 9.95 -14.36 5.06
CA PHE A 20 10.54 -13.06 5.33
C PHE A 20 9.79 -11.97 4.57
N ALA A 21 9.43 -10.89 5.26
CA ALA A 21 8.77 -9.73 4.66
C ALA A 21 9.64 -8.48 4.88
N PHE A 22 10.08 -7.88 3.79
CA PHE A 22 10.88 -6.65 3.82
C PHE A 22 10.06 -5.48 3.29
N VAL A 23 10.01 -4.40 4.07
CA VAL A 23 9.36 -3.14 3.70
C VAL A 23 10.42 -2.04 3.57
N GLU A 24 10.13 -0.98 2.81
CA GLU A 24 11.05 0.15 2.62
C GLU A 24 12.42 -0.28 2.07
N THR A 25 12.46 -1.30 1.22
CA THR A 25 13.70 -1.91 0.70
C THR A 25 14.46 -0.99 -0.27
N HIS A 26 13.82 0.08 -0.76
CA HIS A 26 14.34 1.01 -1.77
C HIS A 26 14.90 0.31 -3.02
N LEU A 27 14.45 -0.92 -3.30
CA LEU A 27 14.82 -1.66 -4.50
C LEU A 27 14.22 -1.00 -5.74
N SER A 28 14.95 -1.12 -6.85
CA SER A 28 14.49 -0.64 -8.16
C SER A 28 14.52 -1.77 -9.17
N PRO A 29 13.79 -1.64 -10.30
CA PRO A 29 13.82 -2.62 -11.37
C PRO A 29 15.20 -2.82 -11.99
N LEU A 30 16.17 -1.92 -11.74
CA LEU A 30 17.54 -2.06 -12.21
C LEU A 30 18.38 -3.00 -11.33
N VAL A 31 17.96 -3.25 -10.08
CA VAL A 31 18.67 -4.16 -9.17
C VAL A 31 18.37 -5.60 -9.61
N PRO A 32 19.36 -6.41 -10.03
CA PRO A 32 19.13 -7.78 -10.46
C PRO A 32 18.59 -8.67 -9.33
N ASP A 33 17.81 -9.68 -9.69
CA ASP A 33 17.13 -10.56 -8.73
C ASP A 33 18.11 -11.45 -7.97
N GLU A 34 19.21 -11.83 -8.61
CA GLU A 34 20.31 -12.61 -8.04
C GLU A 34 20.96 -11.90 -6.83
N THR A 35 20.88 -10.56 -6.80
CA THR A 35 21.43 -9.73 -5.71
C THR A 35 20.60 -9.89 -4.43
N VAL A 36 19.32 -10.23 -4.56
CA VAL A 36 18.33 -10.30 -3.48
C VAL A 36 17.77 -11.71 -3.27
N GLU A 37 18.26 -12.69 -4.02
CA GLU A 37 17.86 -14.08 -3.89
C GLU A 37 18.39 -14.70 -2.59
N LEU A 38 17.54 -15.51 -1.96
CA LEU A 38 17.87 -16.28 -0.77
C LEU A 38 17.56 -17.75 -1.06
N GLU A 39 18.61 -18.58 -1.02
CA GLU A 39 18.50 -20.00 -1.34
C GLU A 39 17.47 -20.70 -0.43
N GLY A 40 16.64 -21.56 -1.03
CA GLY A 40 15.56 -22.26 -0.31
C GLY A 40 14.27 -21.48 -0.15
N PHE A 41 14.21 -20.21 -0.57
CA PHE A 41 13.00 -19.40 -0.54
C PHE A 41 12.54 -18.98 -1.94
N SER A 42 11.23 -18.93 -2.14
CA SER A 42 10.65 -18.29 -3.32
C SER A 42 10.60 -16.77 -3.11
N MET A 43 11.09 -16.01 -4.08
CA MET A 43 11.13 -14.55 -4.01
C MET A 43 9.97 -13.91 -4.77
N PHE A 44 9.34 -12.91 -4.15
CA PHE A 44 8.32 -12.06 -4.77
C PHE A 44 8.71 -10.59 -4.58
N ARG A 45 8.81 -9.84 -5.67
CA ARG A 45 9.21 -8.43 -5.66
C ARG A 45 8.10 -7.54 -6.20
N ALA A 46 7.61 -6.65 -5.36
CA ALA A 46 6.57 -5.70 -5.74
C ALA A 46 7.03 -4.69 -6.80
N ASP A 47 8.33 -4.51 -7.06
CA ASP A 47 8.80 -3.62 -8.13
C ASP A 47 9.00 -4.33 -9.48
N ARG A 48 8.84 -5.66 -9.53
CA ARG A 48 8.97 -6.48 -10.76
C ARG A 48 7.66 -6.65 -11.51
N ASP A 49 6.56 -6.66 -10.79
CA ASP A 49 5.24 -6.73 -11.37
C ASP A 49 4.93 -5.36 -12.01
N PHE A 50 5.32 -5.13 -13.26
CA PHE A 50 5.13 -3.86 -13.99
C PHE A 50 3.67 -3.42 -14.16
N GLU A 51 2.71 -4.25 -13.75
CA GLU A 51 1.30 -3.87 -13.51
C GLU A 51 1.13 -3.09 -12.17
N LEU A 52 2.21 -2.54 -11.60
CA LEU A 52 2.23 -1.84 -10.31
C LEU A 52 2.12 -0.33 -10.34
N GLU A 53 2.09 0.34 -11.51
CA GLU A 53 1.54 1.70 -11.51
C GLU A 53 0.09 1.67 -10.97
N ASP A 54 -0.63 0.57 -11.17
CA ASP A 54 -1.98 0.30 -10.64
C ASP A 54 -2.04 -0.37 -9.26
N LEU A 55 -0.92 -0.81 -8.67
CA LEU A 55 -0.91 -1.43 -7.32
C LEU A 55 -0.36 -0.46 -6.26
N HIS A 56 0.38 0.58 -6.69
CA HIS A 56 0.45 1.84 -5.94
C HIS A 56 -0.90 2.57 -5.96
N ASN A 57 -1.72 2.32 -6.98
CA ASN A 57 -3.14 2.61 -6.92
C ASN A 57 -3.83 1.53 -6.06
N ASN A 58 -3.56 1.58 -4.75
CA ASN A 58 -4.54 1.14 -3.78
C ASN A 58 -5.77 2.03 -4.00
N ASP A 59 -6.58 1.67 -5.00
CA ASP A 59 -7.87 2.22 -5.35
C ASP A 59 -8.79 1.83 -4.20
N LYS A 60 -8.47 2.43 -3.07
CA LYS A 60 -9.22 2.42 -1.84
C LYS A 60 -10.61 2.76 -2.29
N PRO A 61 -11.58 1.84 -2.21
CA PRO A 61 -12.93 2.07 -2.74
C PRO A 61 -13.61 3.25 -2.04
N TRP A 62 -13.10 3.63 -0.86
CA TRP A 62 -13.47 4.83 -0.11
C TRP A 62 -12.81 6.13 -0.60
N PHE A 63 -11.81 6.07 -1.49
CA PHE A 63 -11.04 7.20 -2.02
C PHE A 63 -11.69 7.80 -3.29
N THR A 64 -12.83 8.43 -3.07
CA THR A 64 -13.69 9.02 -4.12
C THR A 64 -13.06 10.16 -4.93
N ALA A 65 -13.67 10.50 -6.08
CA ALA A 65 -13.30 11.67 -6.89
C ALA A 65 -13.30 12.99 -6.08
N GLN A 66 -14.19 13.12 -5.10
CA GLN A 66 -14.20 14.26 -4.18
C GLN A 66 -12.94 14.32 -3.30
N LEU A 67 -12.42 13.18 -2.85
CA LEU A 67 -11.16 13.14 -2.10
C LEU A 67 -9.94 13.44 -2.99
N ARG A 68 -9.97 13.03 -4.27
CA ARG A 68 -8.96 13.43 -5.26
C ARG A 68 -8.94 14.95 -5.45
N ARG A 69 -10.13 15.57 -5.58
CA ARG A 69 -10.27 17.03 -5.65
C ARG A 69 -9.73 17.74 -4.41
N LEU A 70 -10.13 17.31 -3.20
CA LEU A 70 -9.65 17.90 -1.94
C LEU A 70 -8.13 17.73 -1.75
N ARG A 71 -7.56 16.62 -2.23
CA ARG A 71 -6.10 16.42 -2.24
C ARG A 71 -5.43 17.46 -3.15
N SER A 72 -5.97 17.67 -4.35
CA SER A 72 -5.45 18.65 -5.30
C SER A 72 -5.50 20.08 -4.74
N GLU A 73 -6.65 20.49 -4.18
CA GLU A 73 -6.82 21.81 -3.54
C GLU A 73 -5.83 22.02 -2.38
N LYS A 74 -5.58 20.97 -1.57
CA LYS A 74 -4.59 21.00 -0.49
C LYS A 74 -3.16 21.17 -1.03
N GLU A 75 -2.80 20.48 -2.12
CA GLU A 75 -1.48 20.62 -2.74
C GLU A 75 -1.31 21.98 -3.45
N GLU A 76 -2.37 22.54 -4.02
CA GLU A 76 -2.38 23.90 -4.58
C GLU A 76 -2.15 24.95 -3.50
N ALA A 77 -2.86 24.85 -2.36
CA ALA A 77 -2.64 25.74 -1.22
C ALA A 77 -1.23 25.60 -0.62
N ARG A 78 -0.66 24.39 -0.64
CA ARG A 78 0.75 24.17 -0.26
C ARG A 78 1.71 24.88 -1.23
N ARG A 79 1.44 24.77 -2.54
CA ARG A 79 2.24 25.42 -3.59
C ARG A 79 2.12 26.93 -3.57
N SER A 80 0.97 27.49 -3.20
CA SER A 80 0.76 28.93 -3.10
C SER A 80 1.43 29.56 -1.87
N GLY A 81 1.91 28.77 -0.90
CA GLY A 81 2.56 29.25 0.33
C GLY A 81 1.61 29.87 1.36
N ASP A 82 0.30 29.86 1.08
CA ASP A 82 -0.74 30.38 1.98
C ASP A 82 -1.00 29.37 3.10
N LYS A 83 -0.49 29.69 4.30
CA LYS A 83 -0.54 28.80 5.47
C LYS A 83 -1.96 28.58 5.98
N ASP A 84 -2.82 29.58 5.94
CA ASP A 84 -4.19 29.48 6.47
C ASP A 84 -5.06 28.69 5.51
N ARG A 85 -4.96 28.97 4.21
CA ARG A 85 -5.63 28.18 3.16
C ARG A 85 -5.16 26.72 3.18
N PHE A 86 -3.85 26.48 3.39
CA PHE A 86 -3.33 25.12 3.51
C PHE A 86 -3.85 24.41 4.77
N LYS A 87 -3.89 25.09 5.92
CA LYS A 87 -4.41 24.53 7.17
C LYS A 87 -5.87 24.11 7.05
N GLU A 88 -6.69 24.96 6.43
CA GLU A 88 -8.08 24.66 6.18
C GLU A 88 -8.25 23.50 5.18
N ALA A 89 -7.56 23.54 4.04
CA ALA A 89 -7.61 22.48 3.04
C ALA A 89 -7.13 21.12 3.60
N LYS A 90 -6.08 21.14 4.43
CA LYS A 90 -5.58 19.95 5.14
C LYS A 90 -6.65 19.37 6.07
N TYR A 91 -7.31 20.21 6.85
CA TYR A 91 -8.37 19.78 7.76
C TYR A 91 -9.57 19.19 6.99
N ARG A 92 -10.04 19.88 5.95
CA ARG A 92 -11.14 19.43 5.09
C ARG A 92 -10.85 18.07 4.45
N PHE A 93 -9.65 17.90 3.89
CA PHE A 93 -9.20 16.62 3.33
C PHE A 93 -9.18 15.50 4.38
N ALA A 94 -8.58 15.76 5.55
CA ALA A 94 -8.46 14.75 6.61
C ALA A 94 -9.83 14.34 7.16
N LYS A 95 -10.75 15.30 7.37
CA LYS A 95 -12.11 15.05 7.82
C LYS A 95 -12.85 14.15 6.82
N ARG A 96 -12.80 14.50 5.53
CA ARG A 96 -13.49 13.71 4.49
C ARG A 96 -12.89 12.31 4.35
N ARG A 97 -11.56 12.18 4.45
CA ARG A 97 -10.86 10.89 4.36
C ARG A 97 -11.36 9.95 5.45
N ARG A 98 -11.35 10.41 6.70
CA ARG A 98 -11.84 9.63 7.86
C ARG A 98 -13.30 9.22 7.70
N SER A 99 -14.18 10.12 7.25
CA SER A 99 -15.58 9.77 6.99
C SER A 99 -15.74 8.74 5.88
N GLY A 100 -14.90 8.77 4.84
CA GLY A 100 -14.90 7.78 3.77
C GLY A 100 -14.43 6.41 4.27
N GLU A 101 -13.32 6.37 5.01
CA GLU A 101 -12.79 5.16 5.64
C GLU A 101 -13.81 4.52 6.59
N HIS A 102 -14.43 5.33 7.45
CA HIS A 102 -15.42 4.85 8.41
C HIS A 102 -16.64 4.23 7.73
N ARG A 103 -17.25 4.93 6.77
CA ARG A 103 -18.42 4.42 6.03
C ARG A 103 -18.13 3.13 5.29
N PHE A 104 -16.93 2.98 4.73
CA PHE A 104 -16.54 1.75 4.05
C PHE A 104 -16.28 0.62 5.04
N SER A 105 -15.67 0.92 6.18
CA SER A 105 -15.50 -0.05 7.28
C SER A 105 -16.84 -0.56 7.81
N GLU A 106 -17.83 0.33 8.01
CA GLU A 106 -19.18 -0.06 8.44
C GLU A 106 -19.85 -0.99 7.42
N LYS A 107 -19.74 -0.68 6.13
CA LYS A 107 -20.27 -1.53 5.06
C LYS A 107 -19.62 -2.92 5.05
N LEU A 108 -18.30 -2.98 5.19
CA LEU A 108 -17.60 -4.27 5.26
C LEU A 108 -18.05 -5.08 6.46
N GLN A 109 -18.15 -4.45 7.64
CA GLN A 109 -18.65 -5.12 8.85
C GLN A 109 -20.06 -5.68 8.64
N GLN A 110 -20.96 -4.90 8.03
CA GLN A 110 -22.30 -5.35 7.70
C GLN A 110 -22.29 -6.56 6.75
N GLN A 111 -21.49 -6.52 5.68
CA GLN A 111 -21.38 -7.64 4.72
C GLN A 111 -20.89 -8.93 5.39
N PHE A 112 -19.89 -8.84 6.28
CA PHE A 112 -19.43 -9.99 7.05
C PHE A 112 -20.51 -10.51 8.01
N SER A 113 -21.27 -9.62 8.66
CA SER A 113 -22.39 -10.01 9.52
C SER A 113 -23.54 -10.67 8.75
N GLU A 114 -23.75 -10.30 7.48
CA GLU A 114 -24.75 -10.89 6.58
C GLU A 114 -24.25 -12.16 5.87
N GLY A 115 -23.01 -12.60 6.14
CA GLY A 115 -22.41 -13.79 5.53
C GLY A 115 -22.04 -13.62 4.05
N ILE A 116 -22.01 -12.38 3.55
CA ILE A 116 -21.64 -12.06 2.18
C ILE A 116 -20.11 -11.99 2.10
N PRO A 117 -19.44 -12.84 1.30
CA PRO A 117 -17.99 -12.77 1.16
C PRO A 117 -17.57 -11.41 0.55
N PRO A 118 -16.41 -10.86 0.96
CA PRO A 118 -15.93 -9.60 0.41
C PRO A 118 -15.71 -9.74 -1.11
N PRO A 119 -15.95 -8.68 -1.90
CA PRO A 119 -15.72 -8.72 -3.33
C PRO A 119 -14.24 -9.08 -3.57
N SER A 120 -14.00 -10.23 -4.21
CA SER A 120 -12.67 -10.57 -4.71
C SER A 120 -12.21 -9.45 -5.62
N GLY A 121 -11.05 -8.87 -5.32
CA GLY A 121 -10.45 -7.83 -6.14
C GLY A 121 -10.35 -8.29 -7.58
N LYS A 122 -10.80 -7.43 -8.50
CA LYS A 122 -10.87 -7.54 -9.97
C LYS A 122 -12.20 -8.07 -10.51
N ALA A 123 -13.15 -7.14 -10.67
CA ALA A 123 -14.12 -7.23 -11.74
C ALA A 123 -13.35 -7.10 -13.06
N SER A 124 -13.20 -8.22 -13.77
CA SER A 124 -12.74 -8.26 -15.16
C SER A 124 -13.61 -7.30 -15.97
N LYS A 125 -13.00 -6.29 -16.60
CA LYS A 125 -13.72 -5.46 -17.58
C LYS A 125 -13.81 -6.24 -18.91
N PRO A 126 -14.93 -6.16 -19.63
CA PRO A 126 -15.05 -6.70 -20.98
C PRO A 126 -14.18 -5.92 -21.98
#